data_AF-G3CRD9-F1
#
_entry.id   AF-G3CRD9-F1
#
_cell.length_a   1.000
_cell.length_b   1.000
_cell.length_c   1.000
_cell.angle_alpha   90.00
_cell.angle_beta   90.00
_cell.angle_gamma   90.00
#
_symmetry.space_group_name_H-M   'P 1'
#
loop_
_entity.id
_entity.type
_entity.pdbx_description
1 polymer ?
#
loop_
_entity_poly.entity_id
_entity_poly.type
_entity_poly.pdbx_seq_one_letter_code
_entity_poly.pdbx_strand_id
1 'polypeptide(L)'
;MPAPAASEIHGTIAPGFEPVRDAFAANFSAGLEVGASFAATVDGKPVVDIWAGSRNSAGSAPWEQDTIACVFSTTKAAVALACAMLVDRGLLEYEQPVAKYWPEFAQNGKEKITVAQLLSHQAGLPGVTNRPVKDWYDWTAVTEALAAEKPWWEPGTANGYHAISFGHLNGEVIRRVSGKSFGTFLREEIADPLGADFQCGLPEKDEPRIAEMVTGSVLEGLPDDAFMRNVLANPPFDVPMVHDRAYRTAEIPAANGFANARSVARVMSALACRGTVDGVRLLSEESINKAITEQCYRPDLTMGGPMRWACGFMVRSETMPIGPNERTFGHGGAGGSLGIADMDAKVSWAYVMNRMEATTVGDVRGGSLGMALYGCL
;
A
#
# COMPACT_ATOMS: atom_id res chain seq x y z
N MET A 1 -31.73 3.94 19.68
CA MET A 1 -31.51 2.76 18.80
C MET A 1 -30.97 1.64 19.68
N PRO A 2 -31.41 0.38 19.52
CA PRO A 2 -30.77 -0.74 20.22
C PRO A 2 -29.28 -0.77 19.87
N ALA A 3 -28.44 -1.12 20.84
CA ALA A 3 -27.02 -1.35 20.57
C ALA A 3 -26.90 -2.40 19.44
N PRO A 4 -26.02 -2.21 18.45
CA PRO A 4 -25.80 -3.24 17.43
C PRO A 4 -25.43 -4.55 18.13
N ALA A 5 -25.99 -5.67 17.65
CA ALA A 5 -25.60 -6.98 18.14
C ALA A 5 -24.09 -7.14 17.98
N ALA A 6 -23.40 -7.66 19.01
CA ALA A 6 -21.97 -7.88 18.95
C ALA A 6 -21.64 -8.76 17.73
N SER A 7 -20.79 -8.25 16.83
CA SER A 7 -20.37 -9.02 15.66
C SER A 7 -19.57 -10.23 16.13
N GLU A 8 -19.93 -11.42 15.62
CA GLU A 8 -19.15 -12.62 15.86
C GLU A 8 -17.76 -12.45 15.23
N ILE A 9 -16.71 -12.66 16.04
CA ILE A 9 -15.32 -12.62 15.56
C ILE A 9 -14.90 -14.03 15.19
N HIS A 10 -14.56 -14.22 13.92
CA HIS A 10 -14.08 -15.48 13.38
C HIS A 10 -12.54 -15.49 13.28
N GLY A 11 -11.98 -16.68 13.08
CA GLY A 11 -10.54 -16.88 12.87
C GLY A 11 -9.80 -17.44 14.07
N THR A 12 -8.49 -17.16 14.14
CA THR A 12 -7.57 -17.75 15.13
C THR A 12 -6.77 -16.69 15.86
N ILE A 13 -6.53 -16.92 17.15
CA ILE A 13 -5.73 -16.07 18.02
C ILE A 13 -4.87 -16.99 18.89
N ALA A 14 -3.56 -16.77 18.88
CA ALA A 14 -2.64 -17.47 19.74
C ALA A 14 -2.83 -17.05 21.22
N PRO A 15 -2.61 -17.94 22.19
CA PRO A 15 -2.70 -17.58 23.61
C PRO A 15 -1.82 -16.37 23.95
N GLY A 16 -2.36 -15.41 24.69
CA GLY A 16 -1.70 -14.16 25.06
C GLY A 16 -2.00 -12.98 24.12
N PHE A 17 -2.58 -13.22 22.95
CA PHE A 17 -2.97 -12.17 21.98
C PHE A 17 -4.46 -11.81 22.04
N GLU A 18 -5.19 -12.26 23.07
CA GLU A 18 -6.59 -11.92 23.30
C GLU A 18 -6.87 -10.40 23.34
N PRO A 19 -5.97 -9.52 23.85
CA PRO A 19 -6.19 -8.07 23.78
C PRO A 19 -6.41 -7.54 22.35
N VAL A 20 -5.82 -8.17 21.34
CA VAL A 20 -6.03 -7.81 19.93
C VAL A 20 -7.46 -8.15 19.49
N ARG A 21 -7.98 -9.31 19.91
CA ARG A 21 -9.39 -9.69 19.68
C ARG A 21 -10.34 -8.65 20.25
N ASP A 22 -10.07 -8.25 21.48
CA ASP A 22 -10.96 -7.39 22.25
C ASP A 22 -10.97 -5.98 21.66
N ALA A 23 -9.80 -5.48 21.22
CA ALA A 23 -9.69 -4.25 20.43
C ALA A 23 -10.44 -4.35 19.08
N PHE A 24 -10.35 -5.48 18.38
CA PHE A 24 -11.06 -5.71 17.12
C PHE A 24 -12.58 -5.71 17.34
N ALA A 25 -13.07 -6.44 18.34
CA ALA A 25 -14.48 -6.45 18.73
C ALA A 25 -14.99 -5.07 19.19
N ALA A 26 -14.12 -4.26 19.81
CA ALA A 26 -14.46 -2.89 20.22
C ALA A 26 -14.74 -1.98 19.01
N ASN A 27 -14.01 -2.12 17.89
CA ASN A 27 -14.28 -1.36 16.67
C ASN A 27 -15.70 -1.63 16.14
N PHE A 28 -16.14 -2.90 16.11
CA PHE A 28 -17.51 -3.28 15.72
C PHE A 28 -18.55 -2.76 16.71
N SER A 29 -18.29 -2.92 18.01
CA SER A 29 -19.21 -2.46 19.08
C SER A 29 -19.40 -0.93 19.06
N ALA A 30 -18.38 -0.19 18.66
CA ALA A 30 -18.41 1.26 18.47
C ALA A 30 -19.07 1.69 17.14
N GLY A 31 -19.49 0.76 16.29
CA GLY A 31 -20.11 1.07 15.00
C GLY A 31 -19.14 1.64 13.96
N LEU A 32 -17.84 1.39 14.13
CA LEU A 32 -16.77 1.87 13.25
C LEU A 32 -16.52 0.95 12.04
N GLU A 33 -17.24 -0.17 11.97
CA GLU A 33 -17.04 -1.21 10.94
C GLU A 33 -18.32 -1.54 10.18
N VAL A 34 -18.14 -2.03 8.95
CA VAL A 34 -19.12 -2.87 8.23
C VAL A 34 -18.57 -4.29 8.19
N GLY A 35 -17.39 -4.48 7.63
CA GLY A 35 -16.60 -5.70 7.76
C GLY A 35 -15.10 -5.41 7.65
N ALA A 36 -14.33 -6.26 8.32
CA ALA A 36 -12.88 -6.11 8.39
C ALA A 36 -12.18 -7.45 8.66
N SER A 37 -10.88 -7.44 8.43
CA SER A 37 -9.93 -8.48 8.81
C SER A 37 -8.65 -7.87 9.39
N PHE A 38 -8.05 -8.57 10.35
CA PHE A 38 -6.75 -8.23 10.93
C PHE A 38 -5.91 -9.49 11.02
N ALA A 39 -4.63 -9.38 10.67
CA ALA A 39 -3.69 -10.49 10.82
C ALA A 39 -2.32 -9.98 11.28
N ALA A 40 -1.64 -10.81 12.06
CA ALA A 40 -0.31 -10.53 12.57
C ALA A 40 0.56 -11.80 12.61
N THR A 41 1.85 -11.62 12.39
CA THR A 41 2.87 -12.65 12.53
C THR A 41 3.97 -12.21 13.51
N VAL A 42 4.53 -13.17 14.24
CA VAL A 42 5.72 -13.01 15.10
C VAL A 42 6.71 -14.10 14.69
N ASP A 43 7.97 -13.73 14.43
CA ASP A 43 8.98 -14.63 13.86
C ASP A 43 8.48 -15.37 12.59
N GLY A 44 7.64 -14.68 11.81
CA GLY A 44 7.04 -15.21 10.58
C GLY A 44 5.92 -16.23 10.79
N LYS A 45 5.53 -16.51 12.04
CA LYS A 45 4.41 -17.40 12.38
C LYS A 45 3.14 -16.61 12.65
N PRO A 46 1.99 -16.97 12.04
CA PRO A 46 0.71 -16.33 12.35
C PRO A 46 0.38 -16.46 13.84
N VAL A 47 0.11 -15.34 14.50
CA VAL A 47 -0.36 -15.27 15.90
C VAL A 47 -1.76 -14.71 16.01
N VAL A 48 -2.19 -13.90 15.05
CA VAL A 48 -3.56 -13.40 14.94
C VAL A 48 -3.97 -13.48 13.48
N ASP A 49 -5.18 -13.94 13.25
CA ASP A 49 -5.79 -14.00 11.92
C ASP A 49 -7.31 -14.06 12.11
N ILE A 50 -7.94 -12.89 12.10
CA ILE A 50 -9.34 -12.71 12.49
C ILE A 50 -10.09 -11.85 11.49
N TRP A 51 -11.40 -12.08 11.39
CA TRP A 51 -12.31 -11.30 10.55
C TRP A 51 -13.72 -11.30 11.13
N ALA A 52 -14.51 -10.30 10.74
CA ALA A 52 -15.89 -10.15 11.19
C ALA A 52 -16.69 -9.21 10.28
N GLY A 53 -18.00 -9.22 10.48
CA GLY A 53 -18.93 -8.29 9.83
C GLY A 53 -19.37 -8.74 8.45
N SER A 54 -19.60 -7.77 7.56
CA SER A 54 -20.16 -8.00 6.24
C SER A 54 -19.27 -7.48 5.13
N ARG A 55 -19.23 -8.19 4.01
CA ARG A 55 -18.54 -7.75 2.80
C ARG A 55 -19.36 -6.72 1.99
N ASN A 56 -20.59 -6.41 2.37
CA ASN A 56 -21.42 -5.41 1.69
C ASN A 56 -22.12 -4.45 2.66
N SER A 57 -22.52 -3.29 2.17
CA SER A 57 -23.18 -2.25 2.98
C SER A 57 -24.56 -2.67 3.50
N ALA A 58 -25.22 -3.58 2.80
CA ALA A 58 -26.54 -4.12 3.16
C ALA A 58 -26.53 -5.11 4.33
N GLY A 59 -25.35 -5.61 4.75
CA GLY A 59 -25.25 -6.64 5.79
C GLY A 59 -25.72 -8.03 5.35
N SER A 60 -25.96 -8.25 4.06
CA SER A 60 -26.58 -9.47 3.53
C SER A 60 -25.57 -10.55 3.14
N ALA A 61 -24.28 -10.24 3.14
CA ALA A 61 -23.22 -11.19 2.86
C ALA A 61 -22.12 -11.10 3.93
N PRO A 62 -21.79 -12.18 4.64
CA PRO A 62 -20.77 -12.15 5.68
C PRO A 62 -19.39 -11.85 5.09
N TRP A 63 -18.52 -11.27 5.91
CA TRP A 63 -17.09 -11.30 5.65
C TRP A 63 -16.58 -12.71 5.94
N GLU A 64 -15.92 -13.32 4.97
CA GLU A 64 -15.41 -14.69 5.05
C GLU A 64 -13.87 -14.71 5.06
N GLN A 65 -13.30 -15.89 5.34
CA GLN A 65 -11.85 -16.09 5.47
C GLN A 65 -11.04 -15.62 4.25
N ASP A 66 -11.61 -15.75 3.06
CA ASP A 66 -11.02 -15.45 1.75
C ASP A 66 -11.59 -14.18 1.10
N THR A 67 -12.39 -13.40 1.84
CA THR A 67 -12.89 -12.10 1.39
C THR A 67 -11.71 -11.15 1.15
N ILE A 68 -11.66 -10.55 -0.03
CA ILE A 68 -10.66 -9.55 -0.42
C ILE A 68 -11.28 -8.17 -0.55
N ALA A 69 -10.53 -7.13 -0.20
CA ALA A 69 -10.94 -5.75 -0.40
C ALA A 69 -9.85 -4.99 -1.16
N CYS A 70 -10.21 -3.84 -1.74
CA CYS A 70 -9.23 -2.93 -2.29
C CYS A 70 -8.41 -2.32 -1.14
N VAL A 71 -7.09 -2.54 -1.13
CA VAL A 71 -6.20 -2.03 -0.08
C VAL A 71 -5.54 -0.69 -0.45
N PHE A 72 -5.98 -0.06 -1.55
CA PHE A 72 -5.53 1.25 -1.99
C PHE A 72 -4.00 1.39 -1.98
N SER A 73 -3.49 2.41 -1.29
CA SER A 73 -2.06 2.72 -1.25
C SER A 73 -1.21 1.73 -0.46
N THR A 74 -1.81 0.82 0.30
CA THR A 74 -1.07 -0.33 0.88
C THR A 74 -0.37 -1.14 -0.22
N THR A 75 -0.90 -1.14 -1.45
CA THR A 75 -0.27 -1.73 -2.65
C THR A 75 1.14 -1.20 -2.92
N LYS A 76 1.45 0.05 -2.54
CA LYS A 76 2.78 0.64 -2.74
C LYS A 76 3.89 -0.09 -1.97
N ALA A 77 3.56 -0.73 -0.84
CA ALA A 77 4.51 -1.57 -0.12
C ALA A 77 4.97 -2.77 -0.99
N ALA A 78 4.08 -3.35 -1.78
CA ALA A 78 4.41 -4.43 -2.70
C ALA A 78 5.24 -3.94 -3.90
N VAL A 79 4.97 -2.73 -4.41
CA VAL A 79 5.81 -2.07 -5.42
C VAL A 79 7.22 -1.81 -4.89
N ALA A 80 7.34 -1.29 -3.67
CA ALA A 80 8.61 -1.04 -3.01
C ALA A 80 9.41 -2.33 -2.79
N LEU A 81 8.75 -3.41 -2.35
CA LEU A 81 9.34 -4.75 -2.24
C LEU A 81 9.83 -5.26 -3.60
N ALA A 82 9.03 -5.13 -4.67
CA ALA A 82 9.45 -5.55 -6.01
C ALA A 82 10.71 -4.80 -6.47
N CYS A 83 10.78 -3.48 -6.27
CA CYS A 83 12.00 -2.71 -6.54
C CYS A 83 13.19 -3.18 -5.69
N ALA A 84 12.99 -3.44 -4.39
CA ALA A 84 14.05 -3.94 -3.51
C ALA A 84 14.56 -5.33 -3.94
N MET A 85 13.68 -6.21 -4.42
CA MET A 85 14.07 -7.50 -4.99
C MET A 85 14.89 -7.34 -6.28
N LEU A 86 14.52 -6.38 -7.14
CA LEU A 86 15.31 -6.09 -8.35
C LEU A 86 16.69 -5.48 -8.02
N VAL A 87 16.77 -4.68 -6.95
CA VAL A 87 18.05 -4.19 -6.42
C VAL A 87 18.90 -5.34 -5.86
N ASP A 88 18.29 -6.24 -5.10
CA ASP A 88 18.97 -7.43 -4.54
C ASP A 88 19.56 -8.32 -5.65
N ARG A 89 18.85 -8.43 -6.77
CA ARG A 89 19.26 -9.17 -7.97
C ARG A 89 20.31 -8.44 -8.83
N GLY A 90 20.69 -7.21 -8.47
CA GLY A 90 21.62 -6.38 -9.24
C GLY A 90 21.07 -5.88 -10.57
N LEU A 91 19.75 -5.89 -10.75
CA LEU A 91 19.06 -5.44 -11.97
C LEU A 91 18.62 -3.97 -11.89
N LEU A 92 18.49 -3.44 -10.67
CA LEU A 92 18.14 -2.06 -10.37
C LEU A 92 19.14 -1.50 -9.35
N GLU A 93 19.36 -0.19 -9.35
CA GLU A 93 20.23 0.50 -8.39
C GLU A 93 19.52 1.81 -7.98
N TYR A 94 19.42 2.08 -6.68
CA TYR A 94 18.65 3.21 -6.15
C TYR A 94 19.25 4.57 -6.56
N GLU A 95 20.57 4.66 -6.65
CA GLU A 95 21.35 5.87 -6.88
C GLU A 95 21.50 6.17 -8.38
N GLN A 96 21.17 5.21 -9.25
CA GLN A 96 21.24 5.41 -10.69
C GLN A 96 20.06 6.25 -11.17
N PRO A 97 20.25 7.05 -12.23
CA PRO A 97 19.15 7.75 -12.88
C PRO A 97 18.10 6.78 -13.41
N VAL A 98 16.82 7.13 -13.26
CA VAL A 98 15.69 6.37 -13.86
C VAL A 98 15.88 6.24 -15.37
N ALA A 99 16.45 7.26 -16.01
CA ALA A 99 16.78 7.29 -17.43
C ALA A 99 17.70 6.14 -17.91
N LYS A 100 18.46 5.52 -17.00
CA LYS A 100 19.26 4.31 -17.31
C LYS A 100 18.36 3.13 -17.72
N TYR A 101 17.18 3.02 -17.11
CA TYR A 101 16.23 1.92 -17.29
C TYR A 101 15.05 2.31 -18.20
N TRP A 102 14.73 3.60 -18.22
CA TRP A 102 13.65 4.18 -19.01
C TRP A 102 14.13 5.46 -19.71
N PRO A 103 14.82 5.35 -20.86
CA PRO A 103 15.46 6.50 -21.52
C PRO A 103 14.52 7.66 -21.82
N GLU A 104 13.27 7.38 -22.20
CA GLU A 104 12.24 8.37 -22.50
C GLU A 104 11.88 9.22 -21.28
N PHE A 105 12.12 8.73 -20.06
CA PHE A 105 11.93 9.50 -18.83
C PHE A 105 12.86 10.72 -18.73
N ALA A 106 13.98 10.74 -19.45
CA ALA A 106 14.99 11.79 -19.37
C ALA A 106 14.50 13.18 -19.84
N GLN A 107 13.35 13.25 -20.51
CA GLN A 107 12.79 14.50 -21.04
C GLN A 107 12.54 15.56 -19.94
N ASN A 108 12.54 16.83 -20.33
CA ASN A 108 12.13 17.97 -19.48
C ASN A 108 12.90 18.08 -18.14
N GLY A 109 14.22 17.85 -18.17
CA GLY A 109 15.10 18.08 -17.01
C GLY A 109 15.10 16.93 -16.01
N LYS A 110 14.68 15.73 -16.41
CA LYS A 110 14.56 14.55 -15.55
C LYS A 110 15.73 13.57 -15.69
N GLU A 111 16.77 13.93 -16.44
CA GLU A 111 17.92 13.07 -16.79
C GLU A 111 18.69 12.56 -15.55
N LYS A 112 18.61 13.29 -14.43
CA LYS A 112 19.33 13.01 -13.19
C LYS A 112 18.47 12.48 -12.05
N ILE A 113 17.15 12.37 -12.24
CA ILE A 113 16.27 11.85 -11.19
C ILE A 113 16.64 10.40 -10.92
N THR A 114 17.00 10.09 -9.68
CA THR A 114 17.39 8.74 -9.28
C THR A 114 16.18 7.86 -9.00
N VAL A 115 16.39 6.54 -9.02
CA VAL A 115 15.35 5.56 -8.62
C VAL A 115 14.91 5.81 -7.17
N ALA A 116 15.83 6.16 -6.27
CA ALA A 116 15.51 6.52 -4.89
C ALA A 116 14.60 7.75 -4.80
N GLN A 117 14.88 8.80 -5.59
CA GLN A 117 14.03 10.01 -5.66
C GLN A 117 12.64 9.71 -6.24
N LEU A 118 12.56 8.80 -7.21
CA LEU A 118 11.28 8.34 -7.79
C LEU A 118 10.43 7.62 -6.75
N LEU A 119 11.03 6.69 -6.00
CA LEU A 119 10.37 5.89 -4.96
C LEU A 119 10.03 6.68 -3.69
N SER A 120 10.72 7.79 -3.43
CA SER A 120 10.50 8.63 -2.24
C SER A 120 9.70 9.90 -2.52
N HIS A 121 8.94 9.91 -3.63
CA HIS A 121 8.05 11.01 -4.00
C HIS A 121 8.74 12.35 -4.26
N GLN A 122 10.02 12.34 -4.65
CA GLN A 122 10.82 13.55 -4.88
C GLN A 122 10.92 13.95 -6.36
N ALA A 123 10.33 13.18 -7.28
CA ALA A 123 10.47 13.38 -8.72
C ALA A 123 9.66 14.56 -9.31
N GLY A 124 8.68 15.10 -8.57
CA GLY A 124 7.85 16.21 -9.06
C GLY A 124 6.75 15.81 -10.04
N LEU A 125 6.28 14.56 -10.01
CA LEU A 125 5.34 14.01 -10.98
C LEU A 125 4.05 13.47 -10.33
N PRO A 126 3.36 14.20 -9.45
CA PRO A 126 2.18 13.66 -8.76
C PRO A 126 0.95 13.50 -9.69
N GLY A 127 0.97 14.15 -10.86
CA GLY A 127 -0.04 14.04 -11.92
C GLY A 127 0.52 14.53 -13.27
N VAL A 128 -0.35 14.72 -14.26
CA VAL A 128 0.02 15.13 -15.63
C VAL A 128 -0.63 16.47 -15.98
N THR A 129 0.13 17.40 -16.56
CA THR A 129 -0.40 18.69 -17.06
C THR A 129 -0.12 18.94 -18.54
N ASN A 130 0.83 18.19 -19.13
CA ASN A 130 1.28 18.40 -20.51
C ASN A 130 0.27 17.95 -21.60
N ARG A 131 -0.62 17.00 -21.30
CA ARG A 131 -1.63 16.44 -22.21
C ARG A 131 -2.75 15.75 -21.43
N PRO A 132 -3.97 15.68 -21.98
CA PRO A 132 -5.04 14.89 -21.38
C PRO A 132 -4.72 13.40 -21.46
N VAL A 133 -4.97 12.68 -20.36
CA VAL A 133 -4.96 11.23 -20.30
C VAL A 133 -6.33 10.78 -19.79
N LYS A 134 -6.98 9.91 -20.53
CA LYS A 134 -8.40 9.58 -20.32
C LYS A 134 -8.64 8.92 -18.96
N ASP A 135 -7.84 7.91 -18.65
CA ASP A 135 -7.97 7.09 -17.45
C ASP A 135 -6.61 6.49 -17.09
N TRP A 136 -6.53 5.89 -15.91
CA TRP A 136 -5.32 5.23 -15.41
C TRP A 136 -5.11 3.82 -15.99
N TYR A 137 -6.02 3.34 -16.85
CA TYR A 137 -6.05 1.95 -17.31
C TYR A 137 -5.18 1.74 -18.55
N ASP A 138 -5.03 2.77 -19.39
CA ASP A 138 -4.09 2.75 -20.52
C ASP A 138 -2.66 3.01 -20.03
N TRP A 139 -1.94 1.91 -19.76
CA TRP A 139 -0.57 1.94 -19.26
C TRP A 139 0.38 2.79 -20.11
N THR A 140 0.31 2.63 -21.43
CA THR A 140 1.22 3.30 -22.37
C THR A 140 0.92 4.80 -22.39
N ALA A 141 -0.36 5.18 -22.51
CA ALA A 141 -0.74 6.59 -22.51
C ALA A 141 -0.33 7.32 -21.22
N VAL A 142 -0.53 6.68 -20.06
CA VAL A 142 -0.13 7.24 -18.76
C VAL A 142 1.39 7.38 -18.65
N THR A 143 2.14 6.33 -18.97
CA THR A 143 3.61 6.34 -18.82
C THR A 143 4.28 7.29 -19.81
N GLU A 144 3.83 7.36 -21.06
CA GLU A 144 4.32 8.35 -22.03
C GLU A 144 4.04 9.79 -21.59
N ALA A 145 2.85 10.04 -21.03
CA ALA A 145 2.50 11.37 -20.52
C ALA A 145 3.38 11.77 -19.33
N LEU A 146 3.60 10.86 -18.37
CA LEU A 146 4.49 11.06 -17.22
C LEU A 146 5.96 11.23 -17.63
N ALA A 147 6.45 10.45 -18.59
CA ALA A 147 7.79 10.63 -19.15
C ALA A 147 7.98 11.99 -19.82
N ALA A 148 6.95 12.50 -20.48
CA ALA A 148 6.96 13.82 -21.11
C ALA A 148 6.59 14.95 -20.15
N GLU A 149 6.20 14.69 -18.89
CA GLU A 149 5.79 15.73 -17.95
C GLU A 149 7.02 16.49 -17.42
N LYS A 150 6.90 17.80 -17.27
CA LYS A 150 7.92 18.61 -16.58
C LYS A 150 7.67 18.48 -15.07
N PRO A 151 8.69 18.20 -14.24
CA PRO A 151 8.53 18.19 -12.80
C PRO A 151 7.87 19.48 -12.28
N TRP A 152 6.87 19.35 -11.41
CA TRP A 152 6.13 20.47 -10.82
C TRP A 152 6.97 21.25 -9.81
N TRP A 153 8.04 20.65 -9.30
CA TRP A 153 9.08 21.26 -8.49
C TRP A 153 10.45 20.70 -8.91
N GLU A 154 11.54 21.33 -8.43
CA GLU A 154 12.89 20.83 -8.70
C GLU A 154 13.12 19.47 -7.99
N PRO A 155 13.42 18.39 -8.73
CA PRO A 155 13.53 17.05 -8.14
C PRO A 155 14.54 16.98 -6.99
N GLY A 156 14.18 16.29 -5.91
CA GLY A 156 15.02 16.16 -4.70
C GLY A 156 14.95 17.34 -3.71
N THR A 157 14.47 18.51 -4.14
CA THR A 157 14.33 19.68 -3.26
C THR A 157 13.05 19.66 -2.42
N ALA A 158 12.02 18.94 -2.88
CA ALA A 158 10.77 18.70 -2.15
C ALA A 158 10.26 17.27 -2.41
N ASN A 159 9.30 16.85 -1.58
CA ASN A 159 8.46 15.69 -1.83
C ASN A 159 6.99 16.10 -1.81
N GLY A 160 6.21 15.45 -2.66
CA GLY A 160 4.76 15.53 -2.68
C GLY A 160 4.25 14.16 -3.05
N TYR A 161 3.44 13.55 -2.20
CA TYR A 161 2.94 12.20 -2.40
C TYR A 161 2.31 12.04 -3.79
N HIS A 162 2.88 11.11 -4.55
CA HIS A 162 2.45 10.76 -5.91
C HIS A 162 1.30 9.78 -5.80
N ALA A 163 0.10 10.28 -5.49
CA ALA A 163 -1.01 9.46 -5.00
C ALA A 163 -1.33 8.27 -5.90
N ILE A 164 -1.44 8.51 -7.21
CA ILE A 164 -1.72 7.48 -8.21
C ILE A 164 -0.52 7.25 -9.15
N SER A 165 0.12 8.33 -9.61
CA SER A 165 1.24 8.25 -10.57
C SER A 165 2.44 7.42 -10.08
N PHE A 166 2.63 7.29 -8.75
CA PHE A 166 3.66 6.42 -8.17
C PHE A 166 3.65 5.00 -8.76
N GLY A 167 2.45 4.47 -9.01
CA GLY A 167 2.26 3.09 -9.47
C GLY A 167 2.77 2.90 -10.88
N HIS A 168 2.41 3.79 -11.80
CA HIS A 168 2.88 3.76 -13.18
C HIS A 168 4.36 4.13 -13.31
N LEU A 169 4.84 5.10 -12.53
CA LEU A 169 6.26 5.48 -12.53
C LEU A 169 7.17 4.32 -12.13
N ASN A 170 6.91 3.70 -10.98
CA ASN A 170 7.74 2.62 -10.47
C ASN A 170 7.43 1.27 -11.15
N GLY A 171 6.17 1.06 -11.52
CA GLY A 171 5.77 -0.11 -12.30
C GLY A 171 6.39 -0.13 -13.70
N GLU A 172 6.59 1.02 -14.35
CA GLU A 172 7.26 1.06 -15.66
C GLU A 172 8.74 0.71 -15.53
N VAL A 173 9.41 1.17 -14.45
CA VAL A 173 10.77 0.74 -14.12
C VAL A 173 10.82 -0.77 -13.88
N ILE A 174 9.91 -1.32 -13.07
CA ILE A 174 9.80 -2.78 -12.84
C ILE A 174 9.61 -3.52 -14.17
N ARG A 175 8.74 -3.03 -15.06
CA ARG A 175 8.46 -3.66 -16.35
C ARG A 175 9.65 -3.66 -17.28
N ARG A 176 10.37 -2.53 -17.37
CA ARG A 176 11.57 -2.37 -18.21
C ARG A 176 12.72 -3.27 -17.73
N VAL A 177 12.86 -3.42 -16.42
CA VAL A 177 13.98 -4.18 -15.81
C VAL A 177 13.69 -5.68 -15.73
N SER A 178 12.46 -6.07 -15.40
CA SER A 178 12.08 -7.48 -15.19
C SER A 178 11.45 -8.15 -16.41
N GLY A 179 10.95 -7.37 -17.37
CA GLY A 179 10.15 -7.86 -18.51
C GLY A 179 8.71 -8.25 -18.16
N LYS A 180 8.27 -8.10 -16.90
CA LYS A 180 6.93 -8.46 -16.42
C LYS A 180 6.09 -7.23 -16.11
N SER A 181 4.77 -7.29 -16.31
CA SER A 181 3.86 -6.31 -15.71
C SER A 181 3.96 -6.34 -14.18
N PHE A 182 3.52 -5.29 -13.49
CA PHE A 182 3.60 -5.29 -12.03
C PHE A 182 2.72 -6.39 -11.43
N GLY A 183 1.49 -6.56 -11.92
CA GLY A 183 0.58 -7.62 -11.47
C GLY A 183 1.16 -9.01 -11.66
N THR A 184 1.84 -9.25 -12.79
CA THR A 184 2.55 -10.50 -13.06
C THR A 184 3.74 -10.70 -12.12
N PHE A 185 4.56 -9.67 -11.89
CA PHE A 185 5.68 -9.74 -10.95
C PHE A 185 5.19 -10.00 -9.52
N LEU A 186 4.17 -9.27 -9.07
CA LEU A 186 3.55 -9.44 -7.75
C LEU A 186 3.09 -10.89 -7.56
N ARG A 187 2.36 -11.44 -8.53
CA ARG A 187 1.89 -12.82 -8.47
C ARG A 187 3.06 -13.81 -8.41
N GLU A 188 3.93 -13.80 -9.40
CA GLU A 188 4.90 -14.88 -9.61
C GLU A 188 6.12 -14.81 -8.68
N GLU A 189 6.55 -13.61 -8.30
CA GLU A 189 7.79 -13.40 -7.56
C GLU A 189 7.55 -13.19 -6.05
N ILE A 190 6.33 -12.82 -5.65
CA ILE A 190 6.01 -12.47 -4.25
C ILE A 190 4.84 -13.31 -3.72
N ALA A 191 3.67 -13.22 -4.35
CA ALA A 191 2.43 -13.74 -3.81
C ALA A 191 2.38 -15.27 -3.85
N ASP A 192 2.61 -15.89 -5.02
CA ASP A 192 2.61 -17.35 -5.19
C ASP A 192 3.68 -18.03 -4.33
N PRO A 193 4.96 -17.57 -4.30
CA PRO A 193 5.96 -18.17 -3.42
C PRO A 193 5.59 -18.12 -1.93
N LEU A 194 4.92 -17.05 -1.49
CA LEU A 194 4.53 -16.88 -0.09
C LEU A 194 3.17 -17.52 0.26
N GLY A 195 2.42 -17.99 -0.74
CA GLY A 195 1.03 -18.42 -0.58
C GLY A 195 0.10 -17.28 -0.14
N ALA A 196 0.38 -16.05 -0.59
CA ALA A 196 -0.40 -14.87 -0.26
C ALA A 196 -1.39 -14.54 -1.38
N ASP A 197 -2.63 -14.20 -1.00
CA ASP A 197 -3.67 -13.71 -1.90
C ASP A 197 -3.62 -12.18 -1.97
N PHE A 198 -2.63 -11.67 -2.70
CA PHE A 198 -2.43 -10.23 -2.95
C PHE A 198 -2.21 -9.99 -4.44
N GLN A 199 -3.13 -9.26 -5.05
CA GLN A 199 -3.26 -9.15 -6.49
C GLN A 199 -3.32 -7.69 -6.95
N CYS A 200 -2.87 -7.42 -8.17
CA CYS A 200 -3.06 -6.17 -8.89
C CYS A 200 -3.36 -6.54 -10.35
N GLY A 201 -4.49 -6.10 -10.89
CA GLY A 201 -5.10 -6.75 -12.06
C GLY A 201 -5.91 -7.98 -11.66
N LEU A 202 -7.04 -7.75 -10.99
CA LEU A 202 -7.87 -8.81 -10.41
C LEU A 202 -8.52 -9.68 -11.51
N PRO A 203 -8.40 -11.02 -11.43
CA PRO A 203 -9.05 -11.94 -12.36
C PRO A 203 -10.54 -12.08 -12.04
N GLU A 204 -11.35 -12.28 -13.09
CA GLU A 204 -12.81 -12.39 -12.99
C GLU A 204 -13.29 -13.46 -12.00
N LYS A 205 -12.54 -14.56 -11.86
CA LYS A 205 -12.86 -15.67 -10.94
C LYS A 205 -12.98 -15.22 -9.48
N ASP A 206 -12.32 -14.12 -9.11
CA ASP A 206 -12.25 -13.61 -7.74
C ASP A 206 -13.26 -12.49 -7.48
N GLU A 207 -14.03 -12.05 -8.48
CA GLU A 207 -15.10 -11.06 -8.30
C GLU A 207 -16.15 -11.44 -7.24
N PRO A 208 -16.58 -12.71 -7.09
CA PRO A 208 -17.61 -13.08 -6.10
C PRO A 208 -17.19 -12.94 -4.64
N ARG A 209 -15.91 -12.76 -4.34
CA ARG A 209 -15.36 -12.66 -2.97
C ARG A 209 -14.82 -11.26 -2.63
N ILE A 210 -15.09 -10.27 -3.48
CA ILE A 210 -14.74 -8.88 -3.21
C ILE A 210 -15.69 -8.28 -2.17
N ALA A 211 -15.13 -7.57 -1.21
CA ALA A 211 -15.88 -6.67 -0.35
C ALA A 211 -16.18 -5.35 -1.08
N GLU A 212 -17.45 -4.96 -1.10
CA GLU A 212 -17.92 -3.66 -1.57
C GLU A 212 -17.34 -2.58 -0.65
N MET A 213 -16.50 -1.69 -1.21
CA MET A 213 -16.01 -0.53 -0.46
C MET A 213 -17.17 0.42 -0.13
N VAL A 214 -17.38 0.72 1.14
CA VAL A 214 -18.29 1.77 1.60
C VAL A 214 -17.49 3.06 1.64
N THR A 215 -17.56 3.82 0.54
CA THR A 215 -16.53 4.79 0.15
C THR A 215 -16.54 6.13 0.88
N GLY A 216 -17.48 6.37 1.80
CA GLY A 216 -17.50 7.56 2.66
C GLY A 216 -17.20 8.89 1.93
N SER A 217 -16.69 9.88 2.66
CA SER A 217 -16.17 11.14 2.12
C SER A 217 -14.64 11.18 2.20
N VAL A 218 -13.96 10.14 1.70
CA VAL A 218 -12.51 9.91 1.88
C VAL A 218 -11.64 11.10 1.46
N LEU A 219 -12.10 11.88 0.47
CA LEU A 219 -11.40 13.07 -0.03
C LEU A 219 -11.51 14.29 0.89
N GLU A 220 -12.39 14.30 1.91
CA GLU A 220 -12.48 15.39 2.89
C GLU A 220 -11.23 15.51 3.76
N GLY A 221 -10.41 14.46 3.86
CA GLY A 221 -9.15 14.46 4.60
C GLY A 221 -7.97 15.12 3.87
N LEU A 222 -8.13 15.49 2.60
CA LEU A 222 -7.08 16.12 1.79
C LEU A 222 -7.30 17.64 1.66
N PRO A 223 -6.24 18.45 1.49
CA PRO A 223 -6.40 19.86 1.18
C PRO A 223 -7.22 20.08 -0.09
N ASP A 224 -8.28 20.89 -0.03
CA ASP A 224 -9.03 21.33 -1.22
C ASP A 224 -8.40 22.60 -1.81
N ASP A 225 -7.19 22.45 -2.37
CA ASP A 225 -6.48 23.50 -3.07
C ASP A 225 -6.25 23.16 -4.55
N ALA A 226 -5.74 24.14 -5.31
CA ALA A 226 -5.50 23.97 -6.74
C ALA A 226 -4.45 22.89 -7.03
N PHE A 227 -3.48 22.65 -6.13
CA PHE A 227 -2.47 21.63 -6.30
C PHE A 227 -3.11 20.25 -6.22
N MET A 228 -3.87 19.97 -5.17
CA MET A 228 -4.55 18.69 -4.99
C MET A 228 -5.59 18.40 -6.07
N ARG A 229 -6.33 19.42 -6.53
CA ARG A 229 -7.23 19.26 -7.68
C ARG A 229 -6.48 18.84 -8.94
N ASN A 230 -5.31 19.41 -9.19
CA ASN A 230 -4.50 19.02 -10.36
C ASN A 230 -3.95 17.59 -10.22
N VAL A 231 -3.55 17.16 -9.01
CA VAL A 231 -3.09 15.78 -8.76
C VAL A 231 -4.16 14.76 -9.14
N LEU A 232 -5.43 15.06 -8.87
CA LEU A 232 -6.55 14.13 -9.10
C LEU A 232 -7.25 14.32 -10.44
N ALA A 233 -6.98 15.41 -11.17
CA ALA A 233 -7.73 15.76 -12.38
C ALA A 233 -7.28 15.02 -13.64
N ASN A 234 -5.99 14.67 -13.75
CA ASN A 234 -5.45 14.15 -15.01
C ASN A 234 -4.29 13.14 -14.82
N PRO A 235 -4.53 11.85 -15.13
CA PRO A 235 -5.84 11.26 -15.37
C PRO A 235 -6.79 11.39 -14.15
N PRO A 236 -8.12 11.47 -14.38
CA PRO A 236 -9.09 11.60 -13.29
C PRO A 236 -9.05 10.39 -12.36
N PHE A 237 -9.13 10.64 -11.05
CA PHE A 237 -9.27 9.60 -10.04
C PHE A 237 -10.32 9.99 -9.00
N ASP A 238 -11.27 9.08 -8.77
CA ASP A 238 -12.25 9.19 -7.70
C ASP A 238 -12.45 7.82 -7.03
N VAL A 239 -12.73 7.83 -5.73
CA VAL A 239 -12.81 6.62 -4.91
C VAL A 239 -13.92 5.66 -5.36
N PRO A 240 -15.14 6.11 -5.74
CA PRO A 240 -16.20 5.23 -6.25
C PRO A 240 -15.82 4.40 -7.48
N MET A 241 -14.77 4.80 -8.24
CA MET A 241 -14.27 4.00 -9.37
C MET A 241 -13.83 2.59 -8.96
N VAL A 242 -13.54 2.34 -7.67
CA VAL A 242 -13.22 1.01 -7.13
C VAL A 242 -14.32 -0.03 -7.39
N HIS A 243 -15.57 0.41 -7.58
CA HIS A 243 -16.71 -0.43 -7.89
C HIS A 243 -16.83 -0.78 -9.37
N ASP A 244 -16.04 -0.16 -10.25
CA ASP A 244 -16.04 -0.46 -11.67
C ASP A 244 -15.18 -1.70 -11.97
N ARG A 245 -15.71 -2.60 -12.80
CA ARG A 245 -14.94 -3.79 -13.23
C ARG A 245 -13.64 -3.38 -13.93
N ALA A 246 -13.66 -2.33 -14.75
CA ALA A 246 -12.48 -1.82 -15.46
C ALA A 246 -11.35 -1.42 -14.50
N TYR A 247 -11.70 -0.78 -13.37
CA TYR A 247 -10.73 -0.43 -12.32
C TYR A 247 -10.10 -1.67 -11.70
N ARG A 248 -10.90 -2.68 -11.37
CA ARG A 248 -10.45 -3.90 -10.71
C ARG A 248 -9.52 -4.73 -11.58
N THR A 249 -9.82 -4.83 -12.87
CA THR A 249 -9.05 -5.66 -13.81
C THR A 249 -7.81 -4.95 -14.35
N ALA A 250 -7.71 -3.62 -14.25
CA ALA A 250 -6.52 -2.87 -14.64
C ALA A 250 -5.34 -3.14 -13.68
N GLU A 251 -4.12 -2.73 -14.05
CA GLU A 251 -2.99 -2.65 -13.13
C GLU A 251 -2.73 -1.18 -12.75
N ILE A 252 -3.07 -0.78 -11.53
CA ILE A 252 -2.84 0.55 -10.96
C ILE A 252 -2.05 0.34 -9.65
N PRO A 253 -0.72 0.09 -9.73
CA PRO A 253 0.08 -0.40 -8.59
C PRO A 253 0.12 0.51 -7.37
N ALA A 254 -0.34 1.75 -7.50
CA ALA A 254 -0.49 2.70 -6.40
C ALA A 254 -1.81 2.60 -5.63
N ALA A 255 -2.85 1.98 -6.19
CA ALA A 255 -4.22 2.17 -5.71
C ALA A 255 -5.16 0.97 -5.86
N ASN A 256 -4.92 -0.01 -6.73
CA ASN A 256 -5.92 -1.06 -6.99
C ASN A 256 -5.47 -2.49 -6.60
N GLY A 257 -4.59 -2.61 -5.60
CA GLY A 257 -4.31 -3.91 -5.02
C GLY A 257 -5.53 -4.48 -4.30
N PHE A 258 -5.83 -5.75 -4.53
CA PHE A 258 -6.87 -6.50 -3.81
C PHE A 258 -6.24 -7.58 -2.95
N ALA A 259 -6.57 -7.57 -1.66
CA ALA A 259 -6.03 -8.51 -0.68
C ALA A 259 -6.91 -8.62 0.56
N ASN A 260 -6.55 -9.56 1.42
CA ASN A 260 -7.04 -9.68 2.80
C ASN A 260 -5.90 -9.44 3.79
N ALA A 261 -6.21 -9.23 5.07
CA ALA A 261 -5.20 -8.90 6.07
C ALA A 261 -4.13 -10.00 6.20
N ARG A 262 -4.52 -11.30 6.16
CA ARG A 262 -3.54 -12.41 6.22
C ARG A 262 -2.49 -12.30 5.13
N SER A 263 -2.88 -11.91 3.91
CA SER A 263 -2.00 -11.92 2.75
C SER A 263 -1.09 -10.71 2.74
N VAL A 264 -1.61 -9.55 3.13
CA VAL A 264 -0.78 -8.35 3.33
C VAL A 264 0.23 -8.61 4.46
N ALA A 265 -0.21 -9.10 5.62
CA ALA A 265 0.67 -9.42 6.74
C ALA A 265 1.71 -10.49 6.36
N ARG A 266 1.33 -11.47 5.52
CA ARG A 266 2.23 -12.50 4.99
C ARG A 266 3.32 -11.90 4.10
N VAL A 267 2.99 -11.04 3.15
CA VAL A 267 3.98 -10.33 2.33
C VAL A 267 4.91 -9.49 3.20
N MET A 268 4.35 -8.74 4.15
CA MET A 268 5.13 -7.94 5.10
C MET A 268 6.00 -8.80 6.03
N SER A 269 5.61 -10.04 6.32
CA SER A 269 6.42 -10.95 7.16
C SER A 269 7.75 -11.33 6.51
N ALA A 270 7.82 -11.39 5.17
CA ALA A 270 9.08 -11.60 4.47
C ALA A 270 10.05 -10.43 4.73
N LEU A 271 9.56 -9.19 4.78
CA LEU A 271 10.35 -8.01 5.12
C LEU A 271 10.75 -8.01 6.61
N ALA A 272 9.80 -8.23 7.52
CA ALA A 272 10.05 -8.28 8.97
C ALA A 272 11.04 -9.39 9.35
N CYS A 273 10.98 -10.53 8.67
CA CYS A 273 11.88 -11.67 8.86
C CYS A 273 13.12 -11.61 7.94
N ARG A 274 13.55 -10.40 7.56
CA ARG A 274 14.85 -10.15 6.92
C ARG A 274 15.04 -10.89 5.59
N GLY A 275 13.94 -11.02 4.85
CA GLY A 275 13.88 -11.53 3.49
C GLY A 275 13.55 -13.01 3.35
N THR A 276 13.40 -13.76 4.46
CA THR A 276 13.04 -15.19 4.42
C THR A 276 11.93 -15.51 5.40
N VAL A 277 10.88 -16.20 4.94
CA VAL A 277 9.81 -16.70 5.80
C VAL A 277 9.37 -18.10 5.34
N ASP A 278 9.20 -19.03 6.29
CA ASP A 278 8.89 -20.45 6.03
C ASP A 278 9.76 -21.12 4.94
N GLY A 279 11.06 -20.77 4.92
CA GLY A 279 12.02 -21.30 3.94
C GLY A 279 11.97 -20.64 2.56
N VAL A 280 11.03 -19.74 2.32
CA VAL A 280 10.92 -18.95 1.08
C VAL A 280 11.73 -17.67 1.25
N ARG A 281 12.79 -17.51 0.45
CA ARG A 281 13.64 -16.31 0.44
C ARG A 281 13.30 -15.42 -0.75
N LEU A 282 12.92 -14.17 -0.49
CA LEU A 282 12.60 -13.18 -1.53
C LEU A 282 13.77 -12.24 -1.85
N LEU A 283 14.54 -11.84 -0.84
CA LEU A 283 15.68 -10.91 -0.95
C LEU A 283 16.63 -11.04 0.25
N SER A 284 17.78 -10.36 0.22
CA SER A 284 18.68 -10.25 1.38
C SER A 284 18.25 -9.20 2.40
N GLU A 285 18.68 -9.38 3.65
CA GLU A 285 18.58 -8.35 4.69
C GLU A 285 19.27 -7.03 4.29
N GLU A 286 20.39 -7.12 3.57
CA GLU A 286 21.13 -5.95 3.09
C GLU A 286 20.28 -5.10 2.14
N SER A 287 19.59 -5.74 1.19
CA SER A 287 18.71 -5.02 0.26
C SER A 287 17.52 -4.39 0.99
N ILE A 288 16.97 -5.06 2.01
CA ILE A 288 15.90 -4.48 2.84
C ILE A 288 16.41 -3.24 3.59
N ASN A 289 17.58 -3.32 4.23
CA ASN A 289 18.18 -2.18 4.93
C ASN A 289 18.40 -0.98 3.99
N LYS A 290 18.84 -1.22 2.75
CA LYS A 290 18.93 -0.17 1.72
C LYS A 290 17.54 0.41 1.39
N ALA A 291 16.55 -0.45 1.18
CA ALA A 291 15.19 -0.03 0.81
C ALA A 291 14.49 0.81 1.90
N ILE A 292 14.79 0.59 3.18
CA ILE A 292 14.21 1.32 4.31
C ILE A 292 15.06 2.49 4.79
N THR A 293 16.19 2.76 4.14
CA THR A 293 17.01 3.94 4.45
C THR A 293 16.26 5.21 4.08
N GLU A 294 16.16 6.14 5.03
CA GLU A 294 15.51 7.43 4.84
C GLU A 294 16.06 8.17 3.61
N GLN A 295 15.15 8.60 2.74
CA GLN A 295 15.43 9.44 1.57
C GLN A 295 15.02 10.89 1.79
N CYS A 296 13.96 11.12 2.57
CA CYS A 296 13.58 12.46 3.01
C CYS A 296 12.69 12.43 4.27
N TYR A 297 12.80 13.49 5.08
CA TYR A 297 11.84 13.80 6.13
C TYR A 297 11.54 15.31 6.15
N ARG A 298 10.39 15.71 5.61
CA ARG A 298 9.99 17.13 5.50
C ARG A 298 8.48 17.26 5.23
N PRO A 299 7.89 18.47 5.32
CA PRO A 299 6.49 18.69 4.94
C PRO A 299 6.24 18.25 3.50
N ASP A 300 5.33 17.31 3.32
CA ASP A 300 4.95 16.76 2.03
C ASP A 300 3.92 17.67 1.35
N LEU A 301 4.16 18.04 0.10
CA LEU A 301 3.32 18.98 -0.65
C LEU A 301 1.90 18.46 -0.90
N THR A 302 1.69 17.15 -0.92
CA THR A 302 0.37 16.52 -1.14
C THR A 302 -0.30 16.21 0.20
N MET A 303 0.46 15.69 1.19
CA MET A 303 -0.10 15.31 2.49
C MET A 303 -0.25 16.49 3.46
N GLY A 304 0.37 17.63 3.18
CA GLY A 304 0.29 18.85 4.00
C GLY A 304 1.02 18.78 5.35
N GLY A 305 1.68 17.65 5.65
CA GLY A 305 2.37 17.39 6.92
C GLY A 305 3.71 16.69 6.74
N PRO A 306 4.53 16.60 7.81
CA PRO A 306 5.84 15.99 7.74
C PRO A 306 5.77 14.48 7.49
N MET A 307 6.27 14.04 6.34
CA MET A 307 6.35 12.63 5.95
C MET A 307 7.80 12.17 5.89
N ARG A 308 8.04 10.97 6.43
CA ARG A 308 9.36 10.32 6.42
C ARG A 308 9.32 9.15 5.43
N TRP A 309 9.99 9.32 4.29
CA TRP A 309 9.98 8.37 3.19
C TRP A 309 11.33 7.67 3.06
N ALA A 310 11.28 6.35 2.88
CA ALA A 310 12.39 5.58 2.33
C ALA A 310 12.13 5.29 0.84
N CYS A 311 12.72 4.23 0.28
CA CYS A 311 12.49 3.82 -1.10
C CYS A 311 11.11 3.14 -1.27
N GLY A 312 10.04 3.92 -1.23
CA GLY A 312 8.65 3.48 -1.46
C GLY A 312 7.89 3.06 -0.20
N PHE A 313 8.56 3.04 0.96
CA PHE A 313 7.96 2.77 2.26
C PHE A 313 7.80 4.04 3.08
N MET A 314 6.69 4.14 3.82
CA MET A 314 6.62 4.98 5.01
C MET A 314 7.44 4.32 6.11
N VAL A 315 8.31 5.11 6.76
CA VAL A 315 9.12 4.63 7.90
C VAL A 315 8.72 5.36 9.17
N ARG A 316 8.86 4.69 10.31
CA ARG A 316 8.48 5.22 11.62
C ARG A 316 9.08 6.60 11.88
N SER A 317 8.25 7.53 12.33
CA SER A 317 8.63 8.86 12.77
C SER A 317 7.80 9.27 13.99
N GLU A 318 8.13 10.41 14.61
CA GLU A 318 7.33 10.96 15.70
C GLU A 318 5.90 11.33 15.24
N THR A 319 5.76 11.74 13.98
CA THR A 319 4.49 12.16 13.38
C THR A 319 3.70 11.01 12.78
N MET A 320 4.34 9.85 12.58
CA MET A 320 3.76 8.60 12.09
C MET A 320 4.30 7.42 12.91
N PRO A 321 3.82 7.22 14.15
CA PRO A 321 4.28 6.15 15.03
C PRO A 321 3.63 4.81 14.67
N ILE A 322 3.93 4.31 13.47
CA ILE A 322 3.41 3.04 12.91
C ILE A 322 3.88 1.78 13.67
N GLY A 323 4.75 1.95 14.66
CA GLY A 323 5.18 0.94 15.62
C GLY A 323 6.19 1.53 16.63
N PRO A 324 6.58 0.74 17.64
CA PRO A 324 7.46 1.21 18.71
C PRO A 324 8.95 1.21 18.33
N ASN A 325 9.35 0.39 17.35
CA ASN A 325 10.76 0.18 17.03
C ASN A 325 11.25 1.07 15.88
N GLU A 326 12.58 1.20 15.74
CA GLU A 326 13.19 2.08 14.75
C GLU A 326 13.05 1.52 13.33
N ARG A 327 13.19 0.19 13.15
CA ARG A 327 13.04 -0.47 11.86
C ARG A 327 11.62 -0.97 11.62
N THR A 328 10.63 -0.15 11.98
CA THR A 328 9.22 -0.33 11.59
C THR A 328 8.90 0.51 10.35
N PHE A 329 8.32 -0.13 9.34
CA PHE A 329 7.99 0.49 8.04
C PHE A 329 6.83 -0.22 7.35
N GLY A 330 6.28 0.41 6.32
CA GLY A 330 5.21 -0.19 5.54
C GLY A 330 4.48 0.82 4.67
N HIS A 331 3.18 0.61 4.48
CA HIS A 331 2.34 1.58 3.81
C HIS A 331 0.87 1.47 4.30
N GLY A 332 0.17 2.59 4.26
CA GLY A 332 -1.26 2.69 4.53
C GLY A 332 -2.05 2.98 3.26
N GLY A 333 -3.33 2.65 3.27
CA GLY A 333 -4.27 2.89 2.18
C GLY A 333 -5.30 3.93 2.55
N ALA A 334 -5.84 4.58 1.50
CA ALA A 334 -7.02 5.43 1.63
C ALA A 334 -8.16 4.66 2.32
N GLY A 335 -8.90 5.35 3.18
CA GLY A 335 -9.95 4.75 3.99
C GLY A 335 -9.45 4.11 5.28
N GLY A 336 -8.16 3.72 5.35
CA GLY A 336 -7.53 3.25 6.60
C GLY A 336 -6.81 1.89 6.61
N SER A 337 -6.71 1.17 5.49
CA SER A 337 -5.98 -0.11 5.46
C SER A 337 -4.49 0.10 5.77
N LEU A 338 -3.83 -0.92 6.32
CA LEU A 338 -2.43 -0.85 6.75
C LEU A 338 -1.73 -2.18 6.47
N GLY A 339 -0.46 -2.11 6.06
CA GLY A 339 0.46 -3.25 6.00
C GLY A 339 1.82 -2.83 6.53
N ILE A 340 2.23 -3.41 7.67
CA ILE A 340 3.39 -3.00 8.46
C ILE A 340 4.34 -4.18 8.68
N ALA A 341 5.64 -3.89 8.62
CA ALA A 341 6.74 -4.78 8.98
C ALA A 341 7.62 -4.09 10.04
N ASP A 342 8.05 -4.87 11.01
CA ASP A 342 8.98 -4.47 12.06
C ASP A 342 10.12 -5.49 12.11
N MET A 343 11.31 -5.08 11.66
CA MET A 343 12.47 -5.96 11.61
C MET A 343 13.14 -6.16 12.97
N ASP A 344 12.90 -5.27 13.93
CA ASP A 344 13.50 -5.36 15.27
C ASP A 344 12.76 -6.41 16.10
N ALA A 345 11.43 -6.39 16.05
CA ALA A 345 10.59 -7.39 16.71
C ALA A 345 10.32 -8.64 15.85
N LYS A 346 10.68 -8.61 14.56
CA LYS A 346 10.28 -9.62 13.54
C LYS A 346 8.76 -9.83 13.51
N VAL A 347 8.06 -8.71 13.55
CA VAL A 347 6.60 -8.67 13.56
C VAL A 347 6.12 -8.11 12.23
N SER A 348 5.06 -8.70 11.70
CA SER A 348 4.29 -8.05 10.65
C SER A 348 2.82 -8.06 11.00
N TRP A 349 2.09 -7.07 10.54
CA TRP A 349 0.64 -7.04 10.70
C TRP A 349 -0.02 -6.25 9.58
N ALA A 350 -1.30 -6.52 9.39
CA ALA A 350 -2.12 -5.80 8.44
C ALA A 350 -3.56 -5.70 8.92
N TYR A 351 -4.20 -4.63 8.46
CA TYR A 351 -5.59 -4.33 8.70
C TYR A 351 -6.25 -4.00 7.36
N VAL A 352 -7.36 -4.69 7.05
CA VAL A 352 -8.08 -4.56 5.78
C VAL A 352 -9.57 -4.55 6.07
N MET A 353 -10.29 -3.58 5.53
CA MET A 353 -11.69 -3.30 5.82
C MET A 353 -12.39 -2.75 4.60
N ASN A 354 -13.73 -2.78 4.60
CA ASN A 354 -14.53 -2.20 3.53
C ASN A 354 -15.19 -0.87 3.91
N ARG A 355 -15.26 -0.49 5.20
CA ARG A 355 -15.71 0.85 5.59
C ARG A 355 -14.56 1.84 5.60
N MET A 356 -14.62 2.82 4.69
CA MET A 356 -13.60 3.84 4.58
C MET A 356 -13.86 5.02 5.53
N GLU A 357 -12.81 5.47 6.21
CA GLU A 357 -12.78 6.74 6.95
C GLU A 357 -12.08 7.84 6.12
N ALA A 358 -12.23 9.10 6.52
CA ALA A 358 -11.62 10.26 5.86
C ALA A 358 -10.11 10.40 6.14
N THR A 359 -9.33 9.37 5.77
CA THR A 359 -7.89 9.27 6.02
C THR A 359 -7.14 8.69 4.82
N THR A 360 -5.86 9.02 4.66
CA THR A 360 -5.06 8.65 3.48
C THR A 360 -3.92 7.65 3.75
N VAL A 361 -3.51 7.45 5.01
CA VAL A 361 -2.29 6.70 5.39
C VAL A 361 -2.53 5.65 6.47
N GLY A 362 -3.76 5.12 6.54
CA GLY A 362 -4.22 4.30 7.66
C GLY A 362 -5.12 5.08 8.61
N ASP A 363 -5.76 4.37 9.55
CA ASP A 363 -6.62 5.00 10.54
C ASP A 363 -6.49 4.35 11.94
N VAL A 364 -7.14 4.98 12.92
CA VAL A 364 -7.07 4.60 14.35
C VAL A 364 -7.56 3.18 14.64
N ARG A 365 -8.47 2.62 13.83
CA ARG A 365 -8.98 1.25 13.95
C ARG A 365 -7.87 0.24 13.74
N GLY A 366 -7.06 0.42 12.69
CA GLY A 366 -5.88 -0.40 12.45
C GLY A 366 -4.74 -0.11 13.44
N GLY A 367 -4.54 1.16 13.78
CA GLY A 367 -3.51 1.59 14.74
C GLY A 367 -3.73 1.04 16.15
N SER A 368 -4.97 1.00 16.64
CA SER A 368 -5.29 0.45 17.97
C SER A 368 -5.03 -1.05 18.05
N LEU A 369 -5.28 -1.80 16.97
CA LEU A 369 -4.94 -3.22 16.86
C LEU A 369 -3.43 -3.43 16.86
N GLY A 370 -2.68 -2.60 16.12
CA GLY A 370 -1.21 -2.60 16.16
C GLY A 370 -0.68 -2.32 17.57
N MET A 371 -1.22 -1.33 18.28
CA MET A 371 -0.85 -1.05 19.67
C MET A 371 -1.16 -2.22 20.61
N ALA A 372 -2.34 -2.83 20.49
CA ALA A 372 -2.71 -4.01 21.27
C ALA A 372 -1.77 -5.18 20.99
N LEU A 373 -1.40 -5.40 19.72
CA LEU A 373 -0.45 -6.42 19.29
C LEU A 373 0.91 -6.23 19.97
N TYR A 374 1.48 -5.02 19.90
CA TYR A 374 2.77 -4.74 20.55
C TYR A 374 2.71 -4.83 22.07
N GLY A 375 1.56 -4.54 22.68
CA GLY A 375 1.36 -4.74 24.12
C GLY A 375 1.38 -6.21 24.58
N CYS A 376 1.28 -7.16 23.65
CA CYS A 376 1.33 -8.60 23.94
C CYS A 376 2.75 -9.20 23.80
N LEU A 377 3.75 -8.43 23.34
CA LEU A 377 5.09 -8.91 23.00
C LEU A 377 6.11 -8.76 24.13
#